data_AF-A0A2K3KQ56-F1
#
_entry.id   AF-A0A2K3KQ56-F1
#
_cell.length_a   1.000
_cell.length_b   1.000
_cell.length_c   1.000
_cell.angle_alpha   90.00
_cell.angle_beta   90.00
_cell.angle_gamma   90.00
#
_symmetry.space_group_name_H-M   'P 1'
#
loop_
_entity.id
_entity.type
_entity.pdbx_description
1 polymer ?
#
loop_
_entity_poly.entity_id
_entity_poly.type
_entity_poly.pdbx_seq_one_letter_code
_entity_poly.pdbx_strand_id
1 'polypeptide(L)'
;RAKAAVLAEMDAVGREAQLRGFEFAKAVTLVAEPFAMENGLLTPTMKASIESLDYIKRPQAKEYFGKAISDMYNELSKSDPSAKPL
;
A
#
# COMPACT_ATOMS: atom_id res chain seq x y z
N ARG A 1 11.86 11.25 6.72
CA ARG A 1 12.83 11.25 5.58
C ARG A 1 12.56 10.08 4.63
N ALA A 2 12.63 8.82 5.06
CA ALA A 2 12.37 7.66 4.17
C ALA A 2 10.97 7.65 3.51
N LYS A 3 9.88 7.80 4.28
CA LYS A 3 8.51 7.87 3.74
C LYS A 3 8.33 8.93 2.65
N ALA A 4 8.91 10.11 2.86
CA ALA A 4 8.83 11.22 1.91
C ALA A 4 9.60 10.94 0.61
N ALA A 5 10.77 10.27 0.71
CA ALA A 5 11.53 9.87 -0.47
C ALA A 5 10.77 8.84 -1.31
N VAL A 6 10.18 7.82 -0.66
CA VAL A 6 9.35 6.80 -1.34
C VAL A 6 8.13 7.43 -2.01
N LEU A 7 7.43 8.33 -1.32
CA LEU A 7 6.29 9.05 -1.92
C LEU A 7 6.70 9.88 -3.13
N ALA A 8 7.84 10.59 -3.06
CA ALA A 8 8.32 11.39 -4.18
C ALA A 8 8.65 10.52 -5.42
N GLU A 9 9.20 9.33 -5.19
CA GLU A 9 9.48 8.37 -6.26
C GLU A 9 8.19 7.77 -6.85
N MET A 10 7.22 7.40 -6.01
CA MET A 10 5.89 6.96 -6.45
C MET A 10 5.17 8.03 -7.28
N ASP A 11 5.28 9.30 -6.88
CA ASP A 11 4.74 10.43 -7.64
C ASP A 11 5.45 10.61 -8.98
N ALA A 12 6.77 10.40 -9.05
CA ALA A 12 7.51 10.48 -10.29
C ALA A 12 7.05 9.39 -11.28
N VAL A 13 6.94 8.14 -10.83
CA VAL A 13 6.44 7.01 -11.63
C VAL A 13 5.00 7.25 -12.07
N GLY A 14 4.13 7.74 -11.18
CA GLY A 14 2.73 8.02 -11.52
C GLY A 14 2.58 9.13 -12.58
N ARG A 15 3.46 10.13 -12.57
CA ARG A 15 3.48 11.18 -13.61
C ARG A 15 3.93 10.64 -14.96
N GLU A 16 4.97 9.82 -14.97
CA GLU A 16 5.46 9.16 -16.19
C GLU A 16 4.38 8.26 -16.81
N ALA A 17 3.64 7.53 -15.97
CA ALA A 17 2.52 6.70 -16.38
C ALA A 17 1.22 7.47 -16.68
N GLN A 18 1.23 8.81 -16.63
CA GLN A 18 0.09 9.69 -16.89
C GLN A 18 -1.15 9.38 -16.02
N LEU A 19 -0.93 8.99 -14.77
CA LEU A 19 -2.01 8.73 -13.82
C LEU A 19 -2.83 9.99 -13.53
N ARG A 20 -4.09 9.80 -13.19
CA ARG A 20 -5.00 10.86 -12.75
C ARG A 20 -4.71 11.22 -11.31
N GLY A 21 -5.03 12.46 -10.92
CA GLY A 21 -4.72 12.98 -9.58
C GLY A 21 -5.22 12.13 -8.40
N PHE A 22 -6.31 11.38 -8.57
CA PHE A 22 -6.87 10.49 -7.53
C PHE A 22 -6.17 9.13 -7.42
N GLU A 23 -5.30 8.78 -8.37
CA GLU A 23 -4.53 7.52 -8.39
C GLU A 23 -3.19 7.66 -7.64
N PHE A 24 -2.77 8.89 -7.32
CA PHE A 24 -1.55 9.15 -6.54
C PHE A 24 -1.76 8.88 -5.05
N ALA A 25 -0.88 8.07 -4.46
CA ALA A 25 -0.86 7.82 -3.03
C ALA A 25 -0.53 9.11 -2.25
N LYS A 26 -1.33 9.44 -1.23
CA LYS A 26 -1.11 10.63 -0.40
C LYS A 26 -0.29 10.36 0.86
N ALA A 27 -0.22 9.10 1.28
CA ALA A 27 0.54 8.67 2.45
C ALA A 27 1.02 7.22 2.24
N VAL A 28 2.12 6.88 2.92
CA VAL A 28 2.66 5.52 2.95
C VAL A 28 3.09 5.12 4.36
N THR A 29 2.98 3.83 4.65
CA THR A 29 3.59 3.19 5.81
C THR A 29 4.64 2.20 5.33
N LEU A 30 5.84 2.28 5.91
CA LEU A 30 6.96 1.39 5.59
C LEU A 30 7.05 0.34 6.67
N VAL A 31 7.12 -0.92 6.26
CA VAL A 31 7.21 -2.08 7.15
C VAL A 31 8.43 -2.88 6.72
N ALA A 32 9.28 -3.25 7.68
CA ALA A 32 10.49 -4.00 7.40
C ALA A 32 10.21 -5.47 7.09
N GLU A 33 9.09 -6.00 7.60
CA GLU A 33 8.63 -7.35 7.33
C GLU A 33 8.00 -7.43 5.93
N PRO A 34 8.52 -8.28 5.02
CA PRO A 34 7.95 -8.49 3.70
C PRO A 34 6.65 -9.30 3.78
N PHE A 35 5.85 -9.25 2.72
CA PHE A 35 4.72 -10.17 2.59
C PHE A 35 5.25 -11.59 2.36
N ALA A 36 4.69 -12.55 3.09
CA ALA A 36 5.14 -13.92 3.09
C ALA A 36 3.93 -14.87 3.17
N MET A 37 4.16 -16.16 2.90
CA MET A 37 3.12 -17.16 3.14
C MET A 37 2.95 -17.40 4.65
N GLU A 38 4.05 -17.28 5.39
CA GLU A 38 4.16 -17.49 6.84
C GLU A 38 3.36 -16.47 7.63
N ASN A 39 3.36 -15.20 7.20
CA ASN A 39 2.49 -14.17 7.79
C ASN A 39 1.10 -14.12 7.13
N GLY A 40 0.79 -15.10 6.28
CA GLY A 40 -0.52 -15.29 5.68
C GLY A 40 -0.91 -14.26 4.62
N LEU A 41 -0.02 -13.31 4.29
CA LEU A 41 -0.30 -12.20 3.37
C LEU A 41 -0.17 -12.57 1.89
N LEU A 42 0.57 -13.64 1.58
CA LEU A 42 0.66 -14.20 0.22
C LEU A 42 -0.17 -15.49 0.08
N THR A 43 -0.68 -15.73 -1.12
CA THR A 43 -1.36 -16.97 -1.49
C THR A 43 -0.38 -18.16 -1.43
N PRO A 44 -0.73 -19.28 -0.75
CA PRO A 44 0.08 -20.48 -0.77
C PRO A 44 0.13 -21.06 -2.18
N THR A 45 1.32 -21.27 -2.72
CA THR A 45 1.51 -21.87 -4.04
C THR A 45 1.14 -23.36 -3.99
N MET A 46 0.10 -23.80 -4.71
CA MET A 46 -0.04 -25.21 -5.08
C MET A 46 0.30 -25.32 -6.59
N LYS A 47 1.49 -25.83 -6.88
CA LYS A 47 2.12 -25.78 -8.21
C LYS A 47 1.57 -26.90 -9.12
N ALA A 48 1.08 -26.57 -10.31
CA ALA A 48 1.02 -27.51 -11.43
C ALA A 48 1.23 -26.90 -12.83
N SER A 49 1.07 -25.59 -13.05
CA SER A 49 1.34 -25.01 -14.37
C SER A 49 1.75 -23.54 -14.30
N ILE A 50 3.02 -23.30 -14.63
CA ILE A 50 3.58 -22.18 -15.41
C ILE A 50 2.83 -20.83 -15.25
N GLU A 51 3.10 -20.13 -14.14
CA GLU A 51 2.91 -18.69 -13.87
C GLU A 51 2.72 -18.48 -12.36
N SER A 52 3.79 -18.72 -11.59
CA SER A 52 3.79 -18.49 -10.15
C SER A 52 3.99 -17.01 -9.88
N LEU A 53 2.91 -16.22 -9.95
CA LEU A 53 2.90 -14.84 -9.46
C LEU A 53 2.46 -14.87 -7.99
N ASP A 54 3.31 -14.37 -7.10
CA ASP A 54 2.94 -14.18 -5.69
C ASP A 54 1.82 -13.13 -5.63
N TYR A 55 0.61 -13.55 -5.25
CA TYR A 55 -0.53 -12.64 -5.12
C TYR A 55 -0.77 -12.26 -3.66
N ILE A 56 -0.96 -10.96 -3.43
CA ILE A 56 -1.36 -10.43 -2.13
C ILE A 56 -2.80 -10.86 -1.83
N LYS A 57 -2.99 -11.50 -0.68
CA LYS A 57 -4.31 -11.78 -0.11
C LYS A 57 -4.93 -10.49 0.42
N ARG A 58 -5.62 -9.76 -0.47
CA ARG A 58 -6.17 -8.42 -0.18
C ARG A 58 -7.02 -8.33 1.10
N PRO A 59 -7.94 -9.27 1.40
CA PRO A 59 -8.72 -9.20 2.64
C PRO A 59 -7.85 -9.26 3.90
N GLN A 60 -6.88 -10.17 3.92
CA GLN A 60 -5.95 -10.38 5.02
C GLN A 60 -4.99 -9.19 5.17
N ALA A 61 -4.46 -8.67 4.06
CA ALA A 61 -3.64 -7.47 4.09
C ALA A 61 -4.42 -6.24 4.60
N LYS A 62 -5.69 -6.10 4.21
CA LYS A 62 -6.56 -5.03 4.72
C LYS A 62 -6.77 -5.14 6.22
N GLU A 63 -6.99 -6.34 6.74
CA GLU A 63 -7.13 -6.58 8.18
C GLU A 63 -5.82 -6.30 8.92
N TYR A 64 -4.71 -6.88 8.46
CA TYR A 64 -3.39 -6.73 9.06
C TYR A 64 -2.92 -5.26 9.11
N PHE A 65 -3.11 -4.52 8.02
CA PHE A 65 -2.72 -3.10 7.94
C PHE A 65 -3.84 -2.12 8.30
N GLY A 66 -4.99 -2.60 8.80
CA GLY A 66 -6.17 -1.77 9.06
C GLY A 66 -5.86 -0.56 9.94
N LYS A 67 -5.13 -0.78 11.04
CA LYS A 67 -4.70 0.30 11.93
C LYS A 67 -3.82 1.33 11.21
N ALA A 68 -2.81 0.86 10.48
CA ALA A 68 -1.89 1.75 9.76
C ALA A 68 -2.61 2.58 8.69
N ILE A 69 -3.59 1.99 8.01
CA ILE A 69 -4.45 2.70 7.06
C ILE A 69 -5.26 3.77 7.78
N SER A 70 -5.98 3.43 8.85
CA SER A 70 -6.76 4.40 9.63
C SER A 70 -5.89 5.55 10.17
N ASP A 71 -4.70 5.25 10.67
CA ASP A 71 -3.76 6.25 11.17
C ASP A 71 -3.34 7.23 10.05
N MET A 72 -3.04 6.73 8.83
CA MET A 72 -2.69 7.58 7.69
C MET A 72 -3.84 8.52 7.30
N TYR A 73 -5.09 8.05 7.28
CA TYR A 73 -6.24 8.93 7.00
C TYR A 73 -6.44 9.98 8.08
N ASN A 74 -6.23 9.63 9.35
CA ASN A 74 -6.31 10.56 10.48
C ASN A 74 -5.19 11.60 10.47
N GLU A 75 -3.99 11.24 10.00
CA GLU A 75 -2.90 12.20 9.80
C GLU A 75 -3.20 13.17 8.66
N LEU A 76 -3.71 12.66 7.54
CA LEU A 76 -4.06 13.47 6.38
C LEU A 76 -5.15 14.49 6.68
N SER A 77 -6.21 14.11 7.41
CA SER A 77 -7.31 15.01 7.77
C SER A 77 -6.90 16.18 8.67
N LYS A 78 -5.83 16.02 9.46
CA LYS A 78 -5.25 17.11 10.26
C LYS A 78 -4.45 18.11 9.43
N SER A 79 -3.84 17.64 8.34
CA SER A 79 -2.99 18.46 7.45
C SER A 79 -3.76 19.10 6.30
N ASP A 80 -4.85 18.47 5.85
CA ASP A 80 -5.72 18.93 4.78
C ASP A 80 -7.19 18.70 5.18
N PRO A 81 -7.93 19.77 5.56
CA PRO A 81 -9.31 19.64 6.02
C PRO A 81 -10.28 19.18 4.93
N SER A 82 -9.85 19.07 3.66
CA SER A 82 -10.66 18.48 2.58
C SER A 82 -10.61 16.95 2.54
N ALA A 83 -9.65 16.32 3.23
CA ALA A 83 -9.55 14.87 3.35
C ALA A 83 -10.54 14.35 4.41
N LYS A 84 -11.60 13.64 3.97
CA LYS A 84 -12.56 13.03 4.90
C LYS A 84 -11.93 11.87 5.68
N PRO A 85 -12.11 11.80 7.01
CA PRO A 85 -11.69 10.63 7.80
C PRO A 85 -12.52 9.40 7.41
N LEU A 86 -11.90 8.21 7.54
CA LEU A 86 -12.54 6.90 7.33
C LEU A 86 -13.32 6.44 8.57
#